data_AF-A0A8T5T622-F1
#
_entry.id   AF-A0A8T5T622-F1
#
_cell.length_a   1.000
_cell.length_b   1.000
_cell.length_c   1.000
_cell.angle_alpha   90.00
_cell.angle_beta   90.00
_cell.angle_gamma   90.00
#
_symmetry.space_group_name_H-M   'P 1'
#
loop_
_entity.id
_entity.type
_entity.pdbx_description
1 polymer ?
#
loop_
_entity_poly.entity_id
_entity_poly.type
_entity_poly.pdbx_seq_one_letter_code
_entity_poly.pdbx_strand_id
1 'polypeptide(L)'
;MNEKGTREKIKEAFLHIVSFWPFALSHHPECRNFSNHTIHLGKIRFCIGCFIGYPTAILGIFLLPLLNISHFIPIDLYLLIAICLLSTFILSILNLTKNKGIKILQKFLIGLGSSFLFWYIMTRPNSRLVNIFIFNIAFGVILGVLNLYHVLGFILTCYKCETPFLWGTCGGFNIIVKNFEKHRLNNFFVSFEEFSKNLVERKEKKKKSD
;
A
#
# COMPACT_ATOMS: atom_id res chain seq x y z
N MET A 1 -5.28 39.60 -6.05
CA MET A 1 -5.91 38.27 -5.89
C MET A 1 -6.89 38.35 -4.73
N ASN A 2 -8.17 38.02 -4.92
CA ASN A 2 -9.21 38.23 -3.90
C ASN A 2 -9.09 37.21 -2.76
N GLU A 3 -8.85 37.68 -1.53
CA GLU A 3 -8.60 36.88 -0.33
C GLU A 3 -9.75 35.89 -0.03
N LYS A 4 -11.00 36.27 -0.35
CA LYS A 4 -12.17 35.39 -0.28
C LYS A 4 -12.07 34.17 -1.19
N GLY A 5 -11.50 34.33 -2.39
CA GLY A 5 -11.33 33.23 -3.34
C GLY A 5 -10.28 32.20 -2.90
N THR A 6 -9.22 32.66 -2.22
CA THR A 6 -8.18 31.77 -1.68
C THR A 6 -8.72 30.89 -0.55
N ARG A 7 -9.52 31.46 0.36
CA ARG A 7 -10.09 30.72 1.50
C ARG A 7 -11.05 29.62 1.07
N GLU A 8 -11.91 29.89 0.09
CA GLU A 8 -12.83 28.88 -0.46
C GLU A 8 -12.09 27.73 -1.15
N LYS A 9 -11.05 28.03 -1.94
CA LYS A 9 -10.21 27.00 -2.58
C LYS A 9 -9.51 26.09 -1.56
N ILE A 10 -8.99 26.64 -0.47
CA ILE A 10 -8.35 25.85 0.60
C ILE A 10 -9.39 24.94 1.28
N LYS A 11 -10.58 25.46 1.54
CA LYS A 11 -11.68 24.69 2.14
C LYS A 11 -12.13 23.55 1.23
N GLU A 12 -12.28 23.81 -0.07
CA GLU A 12 -12.61 22.80 -1.07
C GLU A 12 -11.54 21.70 -1.15
N ALA A 13 -10.26 22.08 -1.24
CA ALA A 13 -9.14 21.14 -1.24
C ALA A 13 -9.10 20.28 0.03
N PHE A 14 -9.34 20.89 1.20
CA PHE A 14 -9.44 20.16 2.47
C PHE A 14 -10.60 19.16 2.46
N LEU A 15 -11.78 19.54 1.96
CA LEU A 15 -12.93 18.65 1.84
C LEU A 15 -12.66 17.49 0.88
N HIS A 16 -11.93 17.70 -0.21
CA HIS A 16 -11.48 16.62 -1.08
C HIS A 16 -10.60 15.61 -0.33
N ILE A 17 -9.61 16.08 0.44
CA ILE A 17 -8.73 15.23 1.24
C ILE A 17 -9.53 14.42 2.27
N VAL A 18 -10.42 15.08 3.03
CA VAL A 18 -11.26 14.42 4.04
C VAL A 18 -12.18 13.38 3.41
N SER A 19 -12.75 13.68 2.24
CA SER A 19 -13.62 12.74 1.53
C SER A 19 -12.87 11.48 1.07
N PHE A 20 -11.57 11.62 0.77
CA PHE A 20 -10.66 10.53 0.41
C PHE A 20 -10.07 9.76 1.60
N TRP A 21 -10.21 10.27 2.82
CA TRP A 21 -9.65 9.69 4.03
C TRP A 21 -9.92 8.17 4.21
N PRO A 22 -11.12 7.63 3.91
CA PRO A 22 -11.38 6.20 4.01
C PRO A 22 -10.43 5.35 3.16
N PHE A 23 -9.97 5.88 2.02
CA PHE A 23 -9.03 5.21 1.13
C PHE A 23 -7.57 5.35 1.60
N ALA A 24 -7.22 6.42 2.33
CA ALA A 24 -5.85 6.68 2.78
C ALA A 24 -5.31 5.58 3.71
N LEU A 25 -6.17 4.90 4.47
CA LEU A 25 -5.75 3.86 5.42
C LEU A 25 -5.76 2.45 4.83
N SER A 26 -6.70 2.17 3.93
CA SER A 26 -6.87 0.84 3.33
C SER A 26 -6.15 0.72 1.98
N HIS A 27 -5.85 1.82 1.30
CA HIS A 27 -5.33 1.91 -0.08
C HIS A 27 -6.10 1.03 -1.10
N HIS A 28 -7.27 0.53 -0.71
CA HIS A 28 -8.06 -0.44 -1.44
C HIS A 28 -9.54 -0.03 -1.35
N PRO A 29 -10.28 -0.14 -2.46
CA PRO A 29 -11.71 0.12 -2.45
C PRO A 29 -12.42 -0.92 -1.59
N GLU A 30 -13.54 -0.52 -0.99
CA GLU A 30 -14.39 -1.33 -0.14
C GLU A 30 -15.21 -2.38 -0.92
N CYS A 31 -14.54 -3.20 -1.71
CA CYS A 31 -15.16 -4.22 -2.55
C CYS A 31 -14.91 -5.61 -1.98
N ARG A 32 -15.86 -6.54 -2.19
CA ARG A 32 -15.75 -7.96 -1.80
C ARG A 32 -14.45 -8.60 -2.29
N ASN A 33 -13.99 -8.20 -3.48
CA ASN A 33 -12.75 -8.69 -4.09
C ASN A 33 -11.48 -8.32 -3.30
N PHE A 34 -11.52 -7.29 -2.45
CA PHE A 34 -10.39 -6.85 -1.62
C PHE A 34 -10.60 -7.12 -0.12
N SER A 35 -11.68 -7.80 0.27
CA SER A 35 -12.01 -8.10 1.67
C SER A 35 -10.92 -8.86 2.44
N ASN A 36 -10.07 -9.62 1.73
CA ASN A 36 -8.95 -10.36 2.32
C ASN A 36 -7.65 -9.55 2.46
N HIS A 37 -7.64 -8.27 2.09
CA HIS A 37 -6.47 -7.39 2.18
C HIS A 37 -6.56 -6.39 3.34
N THR A 38 -7.67 -6.39 4.07
CA THR A 38 -7.93 -5.43 5.14
C THR A 38 -8.21 -6.13 6.48
N ILE A 39 -7.91 -5.42 7.58
CA ILE A 39 -8.34 -5.74 8.94
C ILE A 39 -9.30 -4.64 9.38
N HIS A 40 -10.36 -5.03 10.10
CA HIS A 40 -11.32 -4.10 10.70
C HIS A 40 -10.97 -3.89 12.17
N LEU A 41 -10.78 -2.64 12.57
CA LEU A 41 -10.71 -2.25 13.98
C LEU A 41 -11.82 -1.23 14.24
N GLY A 42 -12.94 -1.72 14.78
CA GLY A 42 -14.17 -0.95 14.87
C GLY A 42 -14.68 -0.52 13.49
N LYS A 43 -14.83 0.80 13.28
CA LYS A 43 -15.30 1.37 12.02
C LYS A 43 -14.17 1.65 11.01
N ILE A 44 -12.91 1.46 11.40
CA ILE A 44 -11.75 1.80 10.58
C ILE A 44 -11.20 0.55 9.90
N ARG A 45 -10.84 0.69 8.62
CA ARG A 45 -10.22 -0.36 7.81
C ARG A 45 -8.75 -0.06 7.59
N PHE A 46 -7.92 -1.05 7.94
CA PHE A 46 -6.48 -0.96 7.78
C PHE A 46 -6.01 -1.94 6.73
N CYS A 47 -5.13 -1.50 5.84
CA CYS A 47 -4.41 -2.40 4.94
C CYS A 47 -3.49 -3.30 5.76
N ILE A 48 -3.63 -4.63 5.64
CA ILE A 48 -2.75 -5.59 6.34
C ILE A 48 -1.28 -5.29 6.04
N GLY A 49 -0.98 -4.94 4.79
CA GLY A 49 0.38 -4.62 4.35
C GLY A 49 0.98 -3.45 5.12
N CYS A 50 0.34 -2.28 5.07
CA CYS A 50 0.86 -1.07 5.68
C CYS A 50 0.78 -1.10 7.21
N PHE A 51 -0.33 -1.62 7.76
CA PHE A 51 -0.59 -1.60 9.20
C PHE A 51 0.27 -2.59 9.99
N ILE A 52 0.70 -3.69 9.37
CA ILE A 52 1.64 -4.62 10.01
C ILE A 52 3.08 -4.29 9.62
N GLY A 53 3.35 -4.11 8.33
CA GLY A 53 4.71 -3.94 7.82
C GLY A 53 5.42 -2.70 8.35
N TYR A 54 4.81 -1.52 8.26
CA TYR A 54 5.47 -0.27 8.66
C TYR A 54 5.67 -0.19 10.19
N PRO A 55 4.66 -0.45 11.04
CA PRO A 55 4.89 -0.45 12.48
C PRO A 55 5.92 -1.49 12.91
N THR A 56 5.93 -2.68 12.31
CA THR A 56 6.95 -3.70 12.63
C THR A 56 8.36 -3.22 12.27
N ALA A 57 8.55 -2.62 11.09
CA ALA A 57 9.85 -2.09 10.68
C ALA A 57 10.33 -0.96 11.62
N ILE A 58 9.44 -0.03 11.96
CA ILE A 58 9.74 1.10 12.85
C ILE A 58 10.08 0.58 14.25
N LEU A 59 9.23 -0.28 14.82
CA LEU A 59 9.48 -0.87 16.14
C LEU A 59 10.78 -1.67 16.15
N GLY A 60 11.05 -2.48 15.11
CA GLY A 60 12.29 -3.23 15.00
C GLY A 60 13.53 -2.34 14.94
N ILE A 61 13.46 -1.18 14.26
CA ILE A 61 14.57 -0.22 14.23
C ILE A 61 14.92 0.27 15.65
N PHE A 62 13.92 0.52 16.51
CA PHE A 62 14.16 0.96 17.88
C PHE A 62 14.45 -0.17 18.86
N LEU A 63 13.83 -1.34 18.71
CA LEU A 63 13.93 -2.46 19.64
C LEU A 63 15.25 -3.23 19.50
N LEU A 64 15.79 -3.39 18.28
CA LEU A 64 17.06 -4.10 18.06
C LEU A 64 18.23 -3.56 18.90
N PRO A 65 18.51 -2.23 18.93
CA PRO A 65 19.54 -1.69 19.81
C PRO A 65 19.11 -1.70 21.28
N LEU A 66 17.83 -1.43 21.60
CA LEU A 66 17.33 -1.40 22.98
C LEU A 66 17.51 -2.76 23.68
N LEU A 67 17.32 -3.85 22.96
CA LEU A 67 17.48 -5.22 23.44
C LEU A 67 18.92 -5.73 23.32
N ASN A 68 19.88 -4.90 22.90
CA ASN A 68 21.28 -5.27 22.67
C ASN A 68 21.44 -6.52 21.78
N ILE A 69 20.64 -6.63 20.71
CA ILE A 69 20.67 -7.80 19.82
C ILE A 69 22.04 -8.01 19.17
N SER A 70 22.82 -6.95 18.99
CA SER A 70 24.20 -7.01 18.47
C SER A 70 25.17 -7.77 19.38
N HIS A 71 24.85 -7.96 20.66
CA HIS A 71 25.63 -8.80 21.56
C HIS A 71 25.48 -10.29 21.23
N PHE A 72 24.29 -10.69 20.77
CA PHE A 72 23.96 -12.09 20.48
C PHE A 72 24.16 -12.45 19.01
N ILE A 73 23.96 -11.50 18.12
CA ILE A 73 24.02 -11.70 16.66
C ILE A 73 25.11 -10.79 16.09
N PRO A 74 26.18 -11.36 15.50
CA PRO A 74 27.20 -10.58 14.81
C PRO A 74 26.60 -9.72 13.70
N ILE A 75 27.10 -8.48 13.56
CA ILE A 75 26.58 -7.52 12.58
C ILE A 75 26.66 -8.03 11.14
N ASP A 76 27.64 -8.87 10.82
CA ASP A 76 27.82 -9.46 9.50
C ASP A 76 26.66 -10.41 9.11
N LEU A 77 25.95 -10.97 10.11
CA LEU A 77 24.77 -11.80 9.87
C LEU A 77 23.51 -10.99 9.62
N TYR A 78 23.49 -9.68 9.90
CA TYR A 78 22.27 -8.86 9.76
C TYR A 78 21.79 -8.81 8.32
N LEU A 79 22.70 -8.72 7.34
CA LEU A 79 22.33 -8.74 5.93
C LEU A 79 21.69 -10.08 5.53
N LEU A 80 22.27 -11.19 5.98
CA LEU A 80 21.74 -12.52 5.70
C LEU A 80 20.34 -12.70 6.30
N ILE A 81 20.16 -12.31 7.56
CA ILE A 81 18.86 -12.33 8.25
C ILE A 81 17.86 -11.44 7.51
N ALA A 82 18.27 -10.24 7.10
CA ALA A 82 17.42 -9.33 6.33
C ALA A 82 16.95 -9.98 5.02
N ILE A 83 17.85 -10.58 4.25
CA ILE A 83 17.52 -11.27 3.00
C ILE A 83 16.56 -12.44 3.26
N CYS A 84 16.83 -13.28 4.26
CA CYS A 84 15.97 -14.41 4.62
C CYS A 84 14.56 -13.96 5.02
N LEU A 85 14.44 -12.88 5.79
CA LEU A 85 13.14 -12.37 6.24
C LEU A 85 12.39 -11.64 5.10
N LEU A 86 13.09 -10.86 4.28
CA LEU A 86 12.50 -10.15 3.13
C LEU A 86 12.06 -11.12 2.02
N SER A 87 12.78 -12.23 1.83
CA SER A 87 12.46 -13.25 0.82
C SER A 87 11.12 -13.94 1.07
N THR A 88 10.55 -13.83 2.28
CA THR A 88 9.18 -14.28 2.57
C THR A 88 8.14 -13.61 1.67
N PHE A 89 8.48 -12.52 0.95
CA PHE A 89 7.67 -12.01 -0.15
C PHE A 89 7.28 -13.07 -1.19
N ILE A 90 8.11 -14.09 -1.41
CA ILE A 90 7.83 -15.20 -2.34
C ILE A 90 6.52 -15.93 -2.00
N LEU A 91 6.10 -15.93 -0.73
CA LEU A 91 4.82 -16.48 -0.30
C LEU A 91 3.63 -15.80 -0.99
N SER A 92 3.75 -14.51 -1.34
CA SER A 92 2.75 -13.79 -2.15
C SER A 92 2.68 -14.31 -3.57
N ILE A 93 3.85 -14.52 -4.19
CA ILE A 93 3.97 -15.03 -5.57
C ILE A 93 3.37 -16.43 -5.67
N LEU A 94 3.65 -17.29 -4.68
CA LEU A 94 3.12 -18.64 -4.56
C LEU A 94 1.64 -18.68 -4.14
N ASN A 95 0.97 -17.54 -4.00
CA ASN A 95 -0.43 -17.42 -3.57
C ASN A 95 -0.74 -18.02 -2.19
N LEU A 96 0.27 -18.26 -1.34
CA LEU A 96 0.09 -18.78 0.02
C LEU A 96 -0.50 -17.72 0.97
N THR A 97 -0.35 -16.45 0.61
CA THR A 97 -0.91 -15.30 1.36
C THR A 97 -2.42 -15.12 1.16
N LYS A 98 -3.11 -16.06 0.49
CA LYS A 98 -4.58 -16.17 0.55
C LYS A 98 -5.05 -16.38 2.00
N ASN A 99 -4.28 -17.13 2.79
CA ASN A 99 -4.51 -17.24 4.22
C ASN A 99 -4.11 -15.93 4.92
N LYS A 100 -5.05 -15.32 5.67
CA LYS A 100 -4.83 -14.04 6.37
C LYS A 100 -3.68 -14.11 7.40
N GLY A 101 -3.56 -15.21 8.13
CA GLY A 101 -2.50 -15.42 9.11
C GLY A 101 -1.12 -15.46 8.46
N ILE A 102 -0.98 -16.22 7.36
CA ILE A 102 0.28 -16.26 6.57
C ILE A 102 0.62 -14.87 6.05
N LYS A 103 -0.36 -14.11 5.55
CA LYS A 103 -0.14 -12.73 5.08
C LYS A 103 0.33 -11.80 6.21
N ILE A 104 -0.27 -11.88 7.39
CA ILE A 104 0.14 -11.07 8.55
C ILE A 104 1.57 -11.42 8.96
N LEU A 105 1.86 -12.72 9.14
CA LEU A 105 3.20 -13.19 9.49
C LEU A 105 4.23 -12.74 8.45
N GLN A 106 3.94 -12.89 7.16
CA GLN A 106 4.80 -12.42 6.09
C GLN A 106 5.08 -10.91 6.19
N LYS A 107 4.06 -10.07 6.41
CA LYS A 107 4.26 -8.62 6.53
C LYS A 107 5.05 -8.24 7.79
N PHE A 108 4.87 -8.97 8.88
CA PHE A 108 5.70 -8.85 10.08
C PHE A 108 7.16 -9.20 9.79
N LEU A 109 7.43 -10.35 9.16
CA LEU A 109 8.79 -10.78 8.80
C LEU A 109 9.47 -9.80 7.84
N ILE A 110 8.76 -9.31 6.82
CA ILE A 110 9.28 -8.26 5.91
C ILE A 110 9.63 -6.99 6.69
N GLY A 111 8.77 -6.56 7.62
CA GLY A 111 9.03 -5.41 8.48
C GLY A 111 10.31 -5.60 9.31
N LEU A 112 10.44 -6.74 9.98
CA LEU A 112 11.61 -7.08 10.78
C LEU A 112 12.89 -7.19 9.92
N GLY A 113 12.82 -7.81 8.74
CA GLY A 113 13.92 -7.87 7.79
C GLY A 113 14.37 -6.49 7.32
N SER A 114 13.43 -5.55 7.17
CA SER A 114 13.74 -4.15 6.86
C SER A 114 14.51 -3.47 8.00
N SER A 115 14.20 -3.77 9.25
CA SER A 115 14.96 -3.26 10.42
C SER A 115 16.38 -3.81 10.48
N PHE A 116 16.58 -5.11 10.20
CA PHE A 116 17.92 -5.69 10.09
C PHE A 116 18.73 -5.08 8.94
N LEU A 117 18.09 -4.88 7.77
CA LEU A 117 18.72 -4.19 6.64
C LEU A 117 19.15 -2.77 6.99
N PHE A 118 18.27 -2.02 7.68
CA PHE A 118 18.58 -0.69 8.17
C PHE A 118 19.83 -0.70 9.05
N TRP A 119 19.87 -1.54 10.08
CA TRP A 119 21.01 -1.59 11.00
C TRP A 119 22.30 -2.05 10.32
N TYR A 120 22.25 -3.06 9.45
CA TYR A 120 23.41 -3.49 8.66
C TYR A 120 24.02 -2.33 7.86
N ILE A 121 23.19 -1.52 7.20
CA ILE A 121 23.65 -0.37 6.42
C ILE A 121 24.17 0.73 7.36
N MET A 122 23.48 1.00 8.47
CA MET A 122 23.84 2.06 9.40
C MET A 122 25.17 1.83 10.12
N THR A 123 25.61 0.57 10.26
CA THR A 123 26.91 0.21 10.88
C THR A 123 28.09 0.21 9.91
N ARG A 124 27.87 0.46 8.61
CA ARG A 124 28.97 0.54 7.63
C ARG A 124 29.85 1.78 7.89
N PRO A 125 31.16 1.74 7.58
CA PRO A 125 32.13 2.80 7.91
C PRO A 125 32.01 4.07 7.02
N ASN A 126 30.80 4.42 6.58
CA ASN A 126 30.53 5.67 5.88
C ASN A 126 29.93 6.71 6.84
N SER A 127 29.76 7.95 6.38
CA SER A 127 29.01 8.94 7.13
C SER A 127 27.54 8.52 7.29
N ARG A 128 26.90 8.93 8.40
CA ARG A 128 25.50 8.58 8.67
C ARG A 128 24.55 9.00 7.54
N LEU A 129 24.79 10.17 6.93
CA LEU A 129 23.98 10.65 5.80
C LEU A 129 24.11 9.75 4.57
N VAL A 130 25.32 9.29 4.26
CA VAL A 130 25.56 8.34 3.16
C VAL A 130 24.86 7.01 3.43
N ASN A 131 24.93 6.49 4.66
CA ASN A 131 24.23 5.25 5.02
C ASN A 131 22.69 5.40 4.92
N ILE A 132 22.13 6.53 5.36
CA ILE A 132 20.69 6.83 5.19
C ILE A 132 20.33 6.86 3.71
N PHE A 133 21.13 7.50 2.86
CA PHE A 133 20.89 7.57 1.42
C PHE A 133 20.93 6.18 0.78
N ILE A 134 21.94 5.36 1.10
CA ILE A 134 22.06 3.97 0.63
C ILE A 134 20.84 3.15 1.07
N PHE A 135 20.41 3.27 2.33
CA PHE A 135 19.23 2.58 2.83
C PHE A 135 17.97 3.00 2.06
N ASN A 136 17.76 4.29 1.83
CA ASN A 136 16.59 4.77 1.08
C ASN A 136 16.58 4.26 -0.37
N ILE A 137 17.72 4.18 -1.04
CA ILE A 137 17.82 3.58 -2.38
C ILE A 137 17.49 2.09 -2.32
N ALA A 138 18.18 1.33 -1.45
CA ALA A 138 17.99 -0.12 -1.35
C ALA A 138 16.55 -0.48 -0.99
N PHE A 139 16.01 0.16 0.04
CA PHE A 139 14.63 -0.03 0.48
C PHE A 139 13.62 0.49 -0.56
N GLY A 140 13.92 1.59 -1.24
CA GLY A 140 13.10 2.13 -2.32
C GLY A 140 12.97 1.18 -3.51
N VAL A 141 14.05 0.51 -3.90
CA VAL A 141 14.02 -0.54 -4.94
C VAL A 141 13.15 -1.71 -4.50
N ILE A 142 13.33 -2.20 -3.27
CA ILE A 142 12.53 -3.29 -2.70
C ILE A 142 11.04 -2.91 -2.70
N LEU A 143 10.69 -1.75 -2.13
CA LEU A 143 9.32 -1.24 -2.11
C LEU A 143 8.77 -1.01 -3.52
N GLY A 144 9.58 -0.55 -4.46
CA GLY A 144 9.19 -0.35 -5.85
C GLY A 144 8.74 -1.65 -6.51
N VAL A 145 9.52 -2.73 -6.37
CA VAL A 145 9.17 -4.06 -6.89
C VAL A 145 7.90 -4.59 -6.22
N LEU A 146 7.80 -4.48 -4.89
CA LEU A 146 6.63 -4.92 -4.12
C LEU A 146 5.36 -4.15 -4.54
N ASN A 147 5.45 -2.84 -4.66
CA ASN A 147 4.35 -1.97 -5.05
C ASN A 147 3.93 -2.22 -6.48
N LEU A 148 4.87 -2.41 -7.42
CA LEU A 148 4.57 -2.77 -8.79
C LEU A 148 3.77 -4.07 -8.87
N TYR A 149 4.21 -5.12 -8.16
CA TYR A 149 3.48 -6.39 -8.09
C TYR A 149 2.06 -6.20 -7.54
N HIS A 150 1.90 -5.41 -6.47
CA HIS A 150 0.59 -5.14 -5.88
C HIS A 150 -0.31 -4.29 -6.78
N VAL A 151 0.22 -3.30 -7.48
CA VAL A 151 -0.51 -2.48 -8.46
C VAL A 151 -0.98 -3.35 -9.63
N LEU A 152 -0.14 -4.23 -10.17
CA LEU A 152 -0.53 -5.16 -11.21
C LEU A 152 -1.63 -6.11 -10.73
N GLY A 153 -1.50 -6.67 -9.53
CA GLY A 153 -2.53 -7.51 -8.91
C GLY A 153 -3.85 -6.76 -8.73
N PHE A 154 -3.80 -5.49 -8.30
CA PHE A 154 -4.97 -4.63 -8.17
C PHE A 154 -5.65 -4.39 -9.51
N ILE A 155 -4.90 -4.00 -10.54
CA ILE A 155 -5.39 -3.76 -11.91
C ILE A 155 -6.04 -5.02 -12.46
N LEU A 156 -5.38 -6.18 -12.34
CA LEU A 156 -5.91 -7.46 -12.82
C LEU A 156 -7.19 -7.86 -12.08
N THR A 157 -7.26 -7.63 -10.76
CA THR A 157 -8.46 -7.90 -9.97
C THR A 157 -9.61 -6.98 -10.39
N CYS A 158 -9.34 -5.69 -10.59
CA CYS A 158 -10.32 -4.73 -11.07
C CYS A 158 -10.82 -5.08 -12.48
N TYR A 159 -9.92 -5.45 -13.40
CA TYR A 159 -10.25 -5.85 -14.76
C TYR A 159 -11.18 -7.08 -14.82
N LYS A 160 -11.06 -7.99 -13.85
CA LYS A 160 -11.90 -9.19 -13.73
C LYS A 160 -13.25 -8.95 -13.03
N CYS A 161 -13.47 -7.76 -12.47
CA CYS A 161 -14.70 -7.39 -11.77
C CYS A 161 -15.91 -7.30 -12.72
N GLU A 162 -17.11 -7.29 -12.14
CA GLU A 162 -18.40 -7.03 -12.80
C GLU A 162 -18.44 -5.63 -13.44
N THR A 163 -17.85 -4.64 -12.76
CA THR A 163 -17.78 -3.24 -13.20
C THR A 163 -16.31 -2.78 -13.33
N PRO A 164 -15.57 -3.24 -14.35
CA PRO A 164 -14.12 -3.01 -14.42
C PRO A 164 -13.82 -1.51 -14.61
N PHE A 165 -13.04 -0.93 -13.70
CA PHE A 165 -12.61 0.47 -13.69
C PHE A 165 -13.70 1.54 -13.63
N LEU A 166 -14.98 1.17 -13.57
CA LEU A 166 -16.10 2.09 -13.36
C LEU A 166 -16.13 2.59 -11.91
N TRP A 167 -15.14 3.40 -11.52
CA TRP A 167 -14.92 3.83 -10.14
C TRP A 167 -16.06 4.71 -9.60
N GLY A 168 -16.75 5.46 -10.47
CA GLY A 168 -17.89 6.29 -10.10
C GLY A 168 -19.12 5.49 -9.62
N THR A 169 -19.29 4.27 -10.12
CA THR A 169 -20.39 3.36 -9.75
C THR A 169 -19.91 2.11 -8.99
N CYS A 170 -18.60 2.01 -8.75
CA CYS A 170 -18.03 0.88 -8.04
C CYS A 170 -18.45 0.90 -6.58
N GLY A 171 -19.08 -0.19 -6.13
CA GLY A 171 -19.52 -0.32 -4.74
C GLY A 171 -18.41 -0.09 -3.70
N GLY A 172 -17.15 -0.34 -4.07
CA GLY A 172 -16.00 -0.09 -3.19
C GLY A 172 -15.57 1.37 -3.05
N PHE A 173 -16.06 2.27 -3.90
CA PHE A 173 -15.83 3.71 -3.80
C PHE A 173 -17.07 4.48 -3.31
N ASN A 174 -18.18 3.80 -3.01
CA ASN A 174 -19.45 4.41 -2.59
C ASN A 174 -19.31 5.41 -1.44
N ILE A 175 -18.45 5.16 -0.45
CA ILE A 175 -18.25 6.10 0.66
C ILE A 175 -17.64 7.42 0.17
N ILE A 176 -16.64 7.34 -0.72
CA ILE A 176 -15.98 8.52 -1.28
C ILE A 176 -16.95 9.29 -2.17
N VAL A 177 -17.69 8.59 -3.03
CA VAL A 177 -18.71 9.18 -3.91
C VAL A 177 -19.79 9.91 -3.08
N LYS A 178 -20.31 9.27 -2.03
CA LYS A 178 -21.28 9.90 -1.12
C LYS A 178 -20.72 11.13 -0.40
N ASN A 179 -19.44 11.10 0.00
CA ASN A 179 -18.79 12.26 0.61
C ASN A 179 -18.66 13.42 -0.39
N PHE A 180 -18.34 13.13 -1.65
CA PHE A 180 -18.29 14.12 -2.71
C PHE A 180 -19.66 14.76 -2.97
N GLU A 181 -20.72 13.95 -3.07
CA GLU A 181 -22.09 14.44 -3.23
C GLU A 181 -22.52 15.32 -2.04
N LYS A 182 -22.25 14.85 -0.81
CA LYS A 182 -22.55 15.58 0.42
C LYS A 182 -21.90 16.97 0.46
N HIS A 183 -20.68 17.07 -0.05
CA HIS A 183 -19.91 18.31 -0.06
C HIS A 183 -20.01 19.09 -1.38
N ARG A 184 -20.83 18.63 -2.35
CA ARG A 184 -20.98 19.21 -3.69
C ARG A 184 -19.64 19.37 -4.43
N LEU A 185 -18.73 18.41 -4.25
CA LEU A 185 -17.41 18.39 -4.87
C LEU A 185 -17.48 17.78 -6.27
N ASN A 186 -16.56 18.17 -7.14
CA ASN A 186 -16.45 17.55 -8.47
C ASN A 186 -16.01 16.08 -8.33
N ASN A 187 -16.84 15.17 -8.82
CA ASN A 187 -16.54 13.75 -8.84
C ASN A 187 -15.64 13.42 -10.04
N PHE A 188 -14.32 13.52 -9.82
CA PHE A 188 -13.35 13.18 -10.86
C PHE A 188 -13.38 11.69 -11.27
N PHE A 189 -14.04 10.79 -10.53
CA PHE A 189 -14.19 9.40 -11.01
C PHE A 189 -14.97 9.33 -12.32
N VAL A 190 -15.87 10.29 -12.56
CA VAL A 190 -16.65 10.39 -13.80
C VAL A 190 -15.74 10.63 -15.01
N SER A 191 -14.64 11.37 -14.86
CA SER A 191 -13.70 11.61 -15.96
C SER A 191 -12.98 10.34 -16.43
N PHE A 192 -13.01 9.27 -15.64
CA PHE A 192 -12.44 7.97 -15.99
C PHE A 192 -13.47 7.00 -16.59
N GLU A 193 -14.75 7.36 -16.66
CA GLU A 193 -15.79 6.47 -17.19
C GLU A 193 -15.60 6.16 -18.67
N GLU A 194 -15.20 7.13 -19.48
CA GLU A 194 -14.98 6.92 -20.92
C GLU A 194 -13.83 5.93 -21.17
N PHE A 195 -12.71 6.09 -20.46
CA PHE A 195 -11.61 5.12 -20.46
C PHE A 195 -12.09 3.72 -20.04
N SER A 196 -12.95 3.65 -19.03
CA SER A 196 -13.47 2.38 -18.52
C SER A 196 -14.43 1.70 -19.50
N LYS A 197 -15.31 2.46 -20.16
CA LYS A 197 -16.20 1.97 -21.22
C LYS A 197 -15.40 1.39 -22.39
N ASN A 198 -14.38 2.10 -22.85
CA ASN A 198 -13.48 1.62 -23.89
C ASN A 198 -12.80 0.28 -23.53
N LEU A 199 -12.44 0.09 -22.26
CA LEU A 199 -11.89 -1.19 -21.78
C LEU A 199 -12.92 -2.32 -21.74
N VAL A 200 -14.15 -2.03 -21.31
CA VAL A 200 -15.27 -3.00 -21.31
C VAL A 200 -15.57 -3.46 -22.73
N GLU A 201 -15.72 -2.53 -23.67
CA GLU A 201 -16.00 -2.85 -25.07
C GLU A 201 -14.91 -3.73 -25.70
N ARG A 202 -13.63 -3.44 -25.42
CA ARG A 202 -12.51 -4.27 -25.88
C ARG A 202 -12.58 -5.69 -25.30
N LYS A 203 -12.94 -5.82 -24.02
CA LYS A 203 -13.10 -7.12 -23.34
C LYS A 203 -14.26 -7.92 -23.94
N GLU A 204 -15.37 -7.28 -24.25
CA GLU A 204 -16.52 -7.93 -24.91
C GLU A 204 -16.23 -8.34 -26.34
N LYS A 205 -15.52 -7.50 -27.12
CA LYS A 205 -15.07 -7.85 -28.47
C LYS A 205 -14.18 -9.09 -28.46
N LYS A 206 -13.23 -9.17 -27.52
CA LYS A 206 -12.35 -10.33 -27.37
C LYS A 206 -13.10 -11.61 -27.00
N LYS A 207 -14.13 -11.52 -26.14
CA LYS A 207 -14.98 -12.68 -25.81
C LYS A 207 -15.82 -13.21 -26.97
N LYS A 208 -16.09 -12.38 -27.99
CA LYS A 208 -16.85 -12.78 -29.18
C LYS A 208 -15.98 -13.41 -30.27
N SER A 209 -14.66 -13.22 -30.19
CA SER A 209 -13.70 -13.77 -31.16
C SER A 209 -13.10 -15.11 -30.74
N ASP A 210 -13.31 -15.51 -29.48
CA ASP A 210 -12.88 -16.79 -28.90
C ASP A 210 -14.07 -17.77 -28.88
#